data_AF-A0A2J0MM76-F1
#
_entry.id   AF-A0A2J0MM76-F1
#
_cell.length_a   1.000
_cell.length_b   1.000
_cell.length_c   1.000
_cell.angle_alpha   90.00
_cell.angle_beta   90.00
_cell.angle_gamma   90.00
#
_symmetry.space_group_name_H-M   'P 1'
#
loop_
_entity.id
_entity.type
_entity.pdbx_description
1 polymer ?
#
loop_
_entity_poly.entity_id
_entity_poly.type
_entity_poly.pdbx_seq_one_letter_code
_entity_poly.pdbx_strand_id
1 'polypeptide(L)' 'MTMAKDTADNLRVPPQNIDAERSVLGSLMLDKDAIIKVANLMRVGDFYKDDHNLIY' A
#
# COMPACT_ATOMS: atom_id res chain seq x y z
N MET A 1 -12.09 -12.20 -32.23
CA MET A 1 -12.55 -13.37 -31.46
C MET A 1 -12.09 -13.15 -30.04
N THR A 2 -13.05 -12.93 -29.16
CA THR A 2 -12.96 -12.17 -27.92
C THR A 2 -12.48 -13.03 -26.75
N MET A 3 -12.01 -12.35 -25.70
CA MET A 3 -11.95 -12.78 -24.29
C MET A 3 -10.71 -13.55 -23.80
N ALA A 4 -9.80 -12.83 -23.14
CA ALA A 4 -8.99 -13.36 -22.04
C ALA A 4 -8.72 -12.27 -20.96
N LYS A 5 -9.61 -11.29 -20.86
CA LYS A 5 -9.67 -10.38 -19.71
C LYS A 5 -10.84 -10.86 -18.86
N ASP A 6 -10.68 -10.85 -17.55
CA ASP A 6 -11.79 -10.94 -16.58
C ASP A 6 -12.21 -12.37 -16.16
N THR A 7 -11.27 -13.17 -15.65
CA THR A 7 -11.61 -14.23 -14.68
C THR A 7 -11.20 -13.86 -13.25
N ALA A 8 -10.28 -12.90 -13.07
CA ALA A 8 -9.84 -12.43 -11.76
C ALA A 8 -10.68 -11.26 -11.19
N ASP A 9 -11.46 -10.55 -12.02
CA ASP A 9 -12.26 -9.38 -11.61
C ASP A 9 -13.45 -9.72 -10.69
N ASN A 10 -13.66 -11.00 -10.39
CA ASN A 10 -14.71 -11.47 -9.49
C ASN A 10 -14.17 -12.03 -8.15
N LEU A 11 -12.85 -11.98 -7.94
CA LEU A 11 -12.30 -12.08 -6.60
C LEU A 11 -12.59 -10.73 -5.93
N ARG A 12 -13.42 -10.74 -4.88
CA ARG A 12 -13.67 -9.54 -4.07
C ARG A 12 -12.37 -9.14 -3.39
N VAL A 13 -11.59 -8.32 -4.07
CA VAL A 13 -10.41 -7.71 -3.51
C VAL A 13 -10.90 -6.63 -2.54
N PRO A 14 -10.38 -6.59 -1.30
CA PRO A 14 -10.66 -5.48 -0.40
C PRO A 14 -10.34 -4.13 -1.06
N PRO A 15 -10.94 -3.02 -0.62
CA PRO A 15 -10.53 -1.70 -1.08
C PRO A 15 -9.08 -1.42 -0.63
N GLN A 16 -8.17 -1.21 -1.59
CA GLN A 16 -6.78 -0.82 -1.31
C GLN A 16 -6.22 0.12 -2.37
N ASN A 17 -5.07 0.75 -2.07
CA ASN A 17 -4.32 1.56 -3.02
C ASN A 17 -2.80 1.33 -2.88
N ILE A 18 -2.27 0.41 -3.68
CA ILE A 18 -0.86 -0.01 -3.63
C ILE A 18 0.10 1.12 -4.05
N ASP A 19 -0.31 2.00 -4.97
CA ASP A 19 0.54 3.11 -5.41
C ASP A 19 0.65 4.21 -4.35
N ALA A 20 -0.42 4.44 -3.59
CA ALA A 20 -0.39 5.32 -2.42
C ALA A 20 0.56 4.77 -1.35
N GLU A 21 0.48 3.48 -1.04
CA GLU A 21 1.39 2.82 -0.08
C GLU A 21 2.86 3.00 -0.48
N ARG A 22 3.21 2.74 -1.75
CA ARG A 22 4.57 2.95 -2.27
C ARG A 22 5.03 4.40 -2.17
N SER A 23 4.12 5.35 -2.43
CA SER A 23 4.41 6.78 -2.33
C SER A 23 4.71 7.21 -0.89
N VAL A 24 3.99 6.63 0.08
CA VAL A 24 4.24 6.90 1.51
C VAL A 24 5.60 6.34 1.93
N LEU A 25 5.89 5.07 1.62
CA LEU A 25 7.19 4.48 1.94
C LEU A 25 8.35 5.24 1.26
N GLY A 26 8.20 5.61 0.00
CA GLY A 26 9.19 6.42 -0.71
C GLY A 26 9.41 7.79 -0.06
N SER A 27 8.35 8.43 0.43
CA SER A 27 8.47 9.70 1.17
C SER A 27 9.23 9.53 2.49
N LEU A 28 8.98 8.44 3.22
CA LEU A 28 9.71 8.11 4.46
C LEU A 28 11.19 7.80 4.23
N MET A 29 11.52 7.21 3.07
CA MET A 29 12.92 6.94 2.68
C MET A 29 13.69 8.22 2.34
N LEU A 30 13.00 9.25 1.81
CA LEU A 30 13.62 10.52 1.43
C LEU A 30 13.81 11.45 2.64
N ASP A 31 12.85 11.47 3.56
CA ASP A 31 12.88 12.30 4.77
C ASP A 31 12.72 11.43 6.01
N LYS A 32 13.85 11.18 6.71
CA LYS A 32 13.87 10.41 7.95
C LYS A 32 12.99 10.98 9.06
N ASP A 33 12.70 12.29 9.04
CA ASP A 33 11.89 12.94 10.06
C ASP A 33 10.39 12.94 9.67
N ALA A 34 10.04 12.50 8.45
CA ALA A 34 8.66 12.37 8.01
C ALA A 34 7.88 11.33 8.82
N ILE A 35 8.56 10.32 9.40
CA ILE A 35 7.93 9.32 10.26
C ILE A 35 7.23 9.96 11.47
N ILE A 36 7.81 11.02 12.03
CA ILE A 36 7.26 11.75 13.19
C ILE A 36 5.92 12.39 12.83
N LYS A 37 5.77 12.85 11.58
CA LYS A 37 4.55 13.51 11.09
C LYS A 37 3.39 12.52 10.96
N VAL A 38 3.67 11.27 10.61
CA VAL A 38 2.65 10.25 10.30
C VAL A 38 2.44 9.21 11.41
N ALA A 39 3.30 9.17 12.44
CA ALA A 39 3.26 8.17 13.52
C ALA A 39 1.94 8.12 14.31
N ASN A 40 1.17 9.21 14.34
CA ASN A 40 -0.14 9.23 15.00
C ASN A 40 -1.29 8.76 14.09
N LEU A 41 -1.05 8.65 12.79
CA LEU A 41 -2.06 8.35 11.77
C LEU A 41 -1.96 6.92 11.24
N MET A 42 -0.75 6.36 11.18
CA MET A 42 -0.51 5.02 10.63
C MET A 42 0.21 4.12 11.63
N ARG A 43 -0.05 2.82 11.50
CA ARG A 43 0.54 1.74 12.30
C ARG A 43 0.98 0.60 11.41
N VAL A 44 1.88 -0.23 11.93
CA VAL A 44 2.19 -1.53 11.32
C VAL A 44 0.91 -2.36 11.25
N GLY A 45 0.59 -2.87 10.07
CA GLY A 45 -0.65 -3.57 9.76
C GLY A 45 -1.66 -2.76 8.95
N ASP A 46 -1.48 -1.44 8.82
CA ASP A 46 -2.36 -0.59 8.02
C ASP A 46 -2.10 -0.69 6.51
N PHE A 47 -0.93 -1.19 6.11
CA PHE A 47 -0.64 -1.46 4.70
C PHE A 47 -1.32 -2.75 4.26
N TYR A 48 -1.86 -2.78 3.05
CA TYR A 48 -2.47 -3.98 2.49
C TYR A 48 -1.44 -5.07 2.18
N LYS A 49 -0.22 -4.68 1.76
CA LYS A 49 0.86 -5.63 1.49
C LYS A 49 1.72 -5.89 2.72
N ASP A 50 1.93 -7.16 3.03
CA ASP A 50 2.82 -7.59 4.12
C ASP A 50 4.24 -7.06 3.96
N ASP A 51 4.78 -7.04 2.74
CA ASP A 51 6.12 -6.47 2.48
C ASP A 51 6.19 -4.98 2.82
N HIS A 52 5.10 -4.23 2.63
CA HIS A 52 5.06 -2.81 2.98
C HIS A 52 4.96 -2.62 4.50
N ASN A 53 4.20 -3.48 5.19
CA ASN A 53 4.17 -3.53 6.65
C ASN A 53 5.54 -3.85 7.25
N LEU A 54 6.37 -4.65 6.57
CA LEU A 54 7.72 -4.96 7.02
C LEU A 54 8.70 -3.78 6.86
N ILE A 55 8.44 -2.90 5.89
CA ILE A 55 9.29 -1.72 5.62
C ILE A 55 8.93 -0.53 6.53
N TYR A 56 7.65 -0.36 6.84
CA TYR A 56 7.12 0.74 7.66
C TYR A 56 7.52 0.64 9.13
#